data_AF-A0A2V7S7C3-F1
#
_entry.id   AF-A0A2V7S7C3-F1
#
_cell.length_a   1.000
_cell.length_b   1.000
_cell.length_c   1.000
_cell.angle_alpha   90.00
_cell.angle_beta   90.00
_cell.angle_gamma   90.00
#
_symmetry.space_group_name_H-M   'P 1'
#
loop_
_entity.id
_entity.type
_entity.pdbx_description
1 polymer ?
#
loop_
_entity_poly.entity_id
_entity_poly.type
_entity_poly.pdbx_seq_one_letter_code
_entity_poly.pdbx_strand_id
1 'polypeptide(L)' 'HPVQRAWIAEDVPQCGYCQSGQVMAAAALLAVNRRPTDAQIDQAMTNICRCGTYQRIRQAIHRAAQEV' A
#
# COMPACT_ATOMS: atom_id res chain seq x y z
N HIS A 1 9.86 -8.01 2.86
CA HIS A 1 9.62 -7.15 1.68
C HIS A 1 9.42 -5.70 2.12
N PRO A 2 9.93 -4.66 1.41
CA PRO A 2 9.77 -3.25 1.81
C PRO A 2 8.31 -2.85 2.10
N VAL A 3 7.37 -3.27 1.24
CA VAL A 3 5.92 -3.04 1.45
C VAL A 3 5.42 -3.60 2.78
N GLN A 4 5.81 -4.81 3.18
CA GLN A 4 5.35 -5.40 4.45
C GLN A 4 5.89 -4.64 5.67
N ARG A 5 7.16 -4.19 5.61
CA ARG A 5 7.75 -3.36 6.67
C ARG A 5 7.00 -2.04 6.82
N ALA A 6 6.68 -1.41 5.69
CA ALA A 6 5.90 -0.18 5.69
C ALA A 6 4.46 -0.39 6.19
N TRP A 7 3.83 -1.51 5.85
CA TRP A 7 2.49 -1.88 6.36
C TRP A 7 2.46 -1.98 7.88
N ILE A 8 3.53 -2.52 8.48
CA ILE A 8 3.69 -2.61 9.94
C ILE A 8 3.97 -1.22 10.53
N ALA A 9 4.88 -0.44 9.92
CA ALA A 9 5.26 0.87 10.41
C ALA A 9 4.10 1.88 10.43
N GLU A 10 3.19 1.80 9.46
CA GLU A 10 2.02 2.68 9.33
C GLU A 10 0.74 2.11 9.97
N ASP A 11 0.83 1.00 10.70
CA ASP A 11 -0.33 0.34 11.35
C ASP A 11 -1.52 0.19 10.40
N VAL A 12 -1.27 -0.33 9.19
CA VAL A 12 -2.29 -0.36 8.12
C VAL A 12 -3.46 -1.31 8.42
N PRO A 13 -3.23 -2.56 8.87
CA PRO A 13 -4.33 -3.51 9.10
C PRO A 13 -5.25 -3.11 10.26
N GLN A 14 -6.55 -3.13 10.01
CA GLN A 14 -7.55 -3.30 11.07
C GLN A 14 -8.00 -4.76 11.14
N CYS A 15 -9.04 -5.16 10.39
CA CYS A 15 -9.53 -6.55 10.38
C CYS A 15 -8.61 -7.53 9.62
N GLY A 16 -7.59 -7.04 8.91
CA GLY A 16 -6.63 -7.88 8.17
C GLY A 16 -7.14 -8.46 6.83
N TYR A 17 -8.45 -8.53 6.58
CA TYR A 17 -9.01 -9.31 5.46
C TYR A 17 -8.50 -8.87 4.07
N CYS A 18 -8.49 -7.57 3.77
CA CYS A 18 -8.06 -7.09 2.45
C CYS A 18 -6.55 -6.98 2.28
N GLN A 19 -5.76 -7.17 3.35
CA GLN A 19 -4.38 -6.67 3.39
C GLN A 19 -3.44 -7.44 2.48
N SER A 20 -3.62 -8.76 2.33
CA SER A 20 -2.80 -9.56 1.40
C SER A 20 -2.93 -9.07 -0.04
N GLY A 21 -4.16 -8.77 -0.48
CA GLY A 21 -4.40 -8.20 -1.81
C GLY A 21 -3.78 -6.80 -1.97
N GLN A 22 -3.93 -5.96 -0.94
CA GLN A 22 -3.34 -4.61 -0.95
C GLN A 22 -1.81 -4.64 -1.02
N VAL A 23 -1.17 -5.52 -0.24
CA VAL A 23 0.30 -5.67 -0.24
C VAL A 23 0.81 -6.13 -1.61
N MET A 24 0.13 -7.08 -2.25
CA MET A 24 0.53 -7.56 -3.58
C MET A 24 0.36 -6.47 -4.65
N ALA A 25 -0.75 -5.73 -4.63
CA ALA A 25 -0.97 -4.62 -5.56
C ALA A 25 0.06 -3.50 -5.37
N ALA A 26 0.38 -3.14 -4.11
CA ALA A 26 1.42 -2.17 -3.80
C ALA A 26 2.81 -2.63 -4.28
N ALA A 27 3.16 -3.91 -4.08
CA ALA A 27 4.42 -4.46 -4.57
C ALA A 27 4.51 -4.42 -6.10
N ALA A 28 3.43 -4.76 -6.80
CA ALA A 28 3.36 -4.69 -8.26
C ALA A 28 3.47 -3.25 -8.78
N LEU A 29 2.78 -2.29 -8.14
CA LEU A 29 2.90 -0.87 -8.47
C LEU A 29 4.35 -0.39 -8.34
N LEU A 30 5.00 -0.66 -7.20
CA LEU A 30 6.36 -0.18 -6.93
C LEU A 30 7.43 -0.87 -7.78
N ALA A 31 7.16 -2.06 -8.30
CA ALA A 31 8.04 -2.71 -9.27
C ALA A 31 8.10 -1.95 -10.60
N VAL A 32 7.03 -1.26 -11.00
CA VAL A 32 6.94 -0.52 -12.27
C VAL A 32 7.19 0.98 -12.08
N ASN A 33 6.71 1.55 -10.97
CA ASN A 33 6.84 2.97 -10.65
C ASN A 33 7.33 3.14 -9.20
N ARG A 34 8.62 3.46 -9.04
CA ARG A 34 9.25 3.65 -7.72
C ARG A 34 8.86 4.94 -7.01
N ARG A 35 8.19 5.89 -7.67
CA ARG A 35 7.77 7.17 -7.06
C ARG A 35 6.36 7.55 -7.51
N PRO A 36 5.35 6.75 -7.14
CA PRO A 36 3.98 7.01 -7.56
C PRO A 36 3.41 8.24 -6.85
N THR A 37 2.57 9.01 -7.56
CA THR A 37 1.75 10.06 -6.95
C THR A 37 0.51 9.48 -6.28
N ASP A 38 -0.16 10.23 -5.41
CA ASP A 38 -1.42 9.81 -4.78
C ASP A 38 -2.47 9.37 -5.80
N ALA A 39 -2.62 10.11 -6.91
CA ALA A 39 -3.55 9.76 -7.97
C ALA A 39 -3.19 8.43 -8.65
N GLN A 40 -1.90 8.15 -8.83
CA GLN A 40 -1.45 6.86 -9.39
C GLN A 40 -1.66 5.70 -8.40
N ILE A 41 -1.48 5.95 -7.10
CA ILE A 41 -1.79 4.99 -6.05
C ILE A 41 -3.29 4.68 -6.06
N ASP A 42 -4.15 5.70 -6.07
CA ASP A 42 -5.60 5.53 -6.05
C ASP A 42 -6.10 4.78 -7.30
N GLN A 43 -5.47 4.99 -8.45
CA GLN A 43 -5.79 4.27 -9.69
C GLN A 43 -5.32 2.80 -9.66
N ALA A 44 -4.16 2.52 -9.07
CA ALA A 44 -3.59 1.18 -9.03
C ALA A 44 -4.21 0.29 -7.94
N MET A 45 -4.62 0.88 -6.83
CA MET A 45 -5.13 0.17 -5.66
C MET A 45 -6.64 -0.06 -5.75
N THR A 46 -7.05 -0.99 -6.61
CA THR A 46 -8.48 -1.32 -6.86
C THR A 46 -9.13 -2.21 -5.78
N ASN A 47 -8.34 -2.72 -4.84
CA ASN A 47 -8.82 -3.57 -3.76
C ASN A 47 -9.68 -2.77 -2.75
N ILE A 48 -10.82 -3.34 -2.36
CA ILE A 48 -11.74 -2.69 -1.42
C ILE A 48 -11.30 -2.95 0.03
N CYS A 49 -11.26 -1.88 0.83
CA CYS A 49 -11.09 -1.93 2.27
C CYS A 49 -12.38 -1.47 2.98
N ARG A 50 -13.06 -2.38 3.68
CA ARG A 50 -14.26 -2.03 4.46
C ARG A 50 -13.98 -1.30 5.77
N CYS A 51 -12.76 -1.47 6.30
CA CYS A 51 -12.27 -0.76 7.48
C CYS A 51 -11.89 0.71 7.21
N GLY A 52 -11.79 1.11 5.93
CA GLY A 52 -11.50 2.50 5.56
C GLY A 52 -10.04 2.93 5.75
N THR A 53 -9.07 2.01 5.75
CA THR A 53 -7.65 2.32 6.03
C THR A 53 -6.88 2.89 4.83
N TYR A 54 -7.56 3.44 3.82
CA TYR A 54 -6.95 3.88 2.56
C TYR A 54 -5.85 4.93 2.73
N GLN A 55 -6.00 5.86 3.67
CA GLN A 55 -4.96 6.86 3.95
C GLN A 55 -3.67 6.21 4.50
N ARG A 56 -3.79 5.22 5.39
CA ARG A 56 -2.64 4.47 5.91
C ARG A 56 -1.99 3.62 4.83
N ILE A 57 -2.80 3.00 3.95
CA ILE A 57 -2.30 2.27 2.77
C ILE A 57 -1.44 3.18 1.90
N ARG A 58 -1.92 4.39 1.60
CA ARG A 58 -1.18 5.37 0.80
C ARG A 58 0.14 5.79 1.47
N GLN A 59 0.11 6.09 2.77
CA GLN A 59 1.30 6.41 3.55
C GLN A 59 2.32 5.26 3.52
N ALA A 60 1.86 4.01 3.66
CA ALA A 60 2.71 2.83 3.61
C ALA A 60 3.35 2.62 2.22
N ILE A 61 2.62 2.91 1.14
CA ILE A 61 3.18 2.83 -0.22
C ILE A 61 4.28 3.89 -0.40
N HIS A 62 4.07 5.13 0.04
CA HIS A 62 5.09 6.18 -0.01
C HIS A 62 6.32 5.85 0.83
N ARG A 63 6.14 5.29 2.02
CA ARG A 63 7.25 4.80 2.84
C ARG A 63 8.00 3.66 2.14
N ALA A 64 7.27 2.68 1.62
CA ALA A 64 7.88 1.55 0.92
C ALA A 64 8.68 2.02 -0.30
N ALA A 65 8.20 3.03 -1.04
CA ALA A 65 8.90 3.62 -2.18
C ALA A 65 10.28 4.22 -1.84
N GLN A 66 10.55 4.54 -0.57
CA GLN A 66 11.86 5.03 -0.12
C GLN A 66 12.87 3.89 0.10
N GLU A 67 12.41 2.64 0.16
CA GLU A 67 13.20 1.46 0.50
C GLU A 67 13.32 0.46 -0.67
N VAL A 68 12.86 0.82 -1.88
CA VAL A 68 12.79 -0.03 -3.10
C VAL A 68 13.65 0.55 -4.23
#